data_AF-A0A9D1VFG5-F1
#
_entry.id   AF-A0A9D1VFG5-F1
#
_cell.length_a   1.000
_cell.length_b   1.000
_cell.length_c   1.000
_cell.angle_alpha   90.00
_cell.angle_beta   90.00
_cell.angle_gamma   90.00
#
_symmetry.space_group_name_H-M   'P 1'
#
loop_
_entity.id
_entity.type
_entity.pdbx_description
1 polymer ?
#
loop_
_entity_poly.entity_id
_entity_poly.type
_entity_poly.pdbx_seq_one_letter_code
_entity_poly.pdbx_strand_id
1 'polypeptide(L)'
;MLTPQEVSTHVFSRSRMGGYNMAMVDEFLDTLTEDYTTLYKENAALKAKLKVLADKVEEYRATEDSMRATLLTAQKMASQMVQDAEKEKAALLEKAEGEANARKAELEAEIVAETERLRIAREESAAFIANMRKLCSSELEFLDGVPEIQVEQPDRAAEKTVEEQVESIESSVMSTFQDKPAAQEDAAPAAEEDTEVPAAPEDAESVPAEGDDDDTVDLTATRRIDFGDLKFGRNYKRNS
;
A
#
# COMPACT_ATOMS: atom_id res chain seq x y z
N MET A 1 82.07 -28.90 15.66
CA MET A 1 82.51 -28.60 17.05
C MET A 1 82.36 -29.88 17.83
N LEU A 2 83.20 -30.09 18.85
CA LEU A 2 83.04 -31.23 19.75
C LEU A 2 81.69 -31.14 20.46
N THR A 3 81.08 -32.25 20.83
CA THR A 3 79.93 -32.28 21.74
C THR A 3 80.41 -32.33 23.19
N PRO A 4 79.58 -31.96 24.19
CA PRO A 4 79.99 -32.08 25.59
C PRO A 4 80.39 -33.52 25.97
N GLN A 5 79.77 -34.53 25.35
CA GLN A 5 80.12 -35.93 25.55
C GLN A 5 81.48 -36.30 24.93
N GLU A 6 81.83 -35.71 23.79
CA GLU A 6 83.15 -35.88 23.19
C GLU A 6 84.26 -35.20 24.01
N VAL A 7 83.96 -34.09 24.68
CA VAL A 7 84.90 -33.41 25.58
C VAL A 7 85.12 -34.22 26.86
N SER A 8 84.06 -34.78 27.46
CA SER A 8 84.15 -35.54 28.71
C SER A 8 84.83 -36.90 28.58
N THR A 9 84.85 -37.47 27.38
CA THR A 9 85.46 -38.78 27.10
C THR A 9 86.85 -38.66 26.45
N HIS A 10 87.33 -37.44 26.23
CA HIS A 10 88.59 -37.20 25.56
C HIS A 10 89.79 -37.52 26.48
N VAL A 11 90.66 -38.42 26.05
CA VAL A 11 91.87 -38.80 26.81
C VAL A 11 93.12 -38.26 26.12
N PHE A 12 93.97 -37.57 26.87
CA PHE A 12 95.26 -37.10 26.37
C PHE A 12 96.38 -38.14 26.58
N SER A 13 97.27 -38.26 25.59
CA SER A 13 98.46 -39.13 25.70
C SER A 13 99.46 -38.62 26.74
N ARG A 14 99.99 -39.52 27.60
CA ARG A 14 100.94 -39.16 28.66
C ARG A 14 102.31 -38.73 28.10
N SER A 15 102.75 -37.53 28.44
CA SER A 15 104.09 -37.04 28.06
C SER A 15 105.19 -37.67 28.93
N ARG A 16 106.35 -37.98 28.32
CA ARG A 16 107.51 -38.61 28.98
C ARG A 16 108.41 -37.60 29.72
N MET A 17 108.30 -36.30 29.46
CA MET A 17 109.06 -35.27 30.17
C MET A 17 108.31 -33.92 30.14
N GLY A 18 108.07 -33.31 31.30
CA GLY A 18 107.52 -31.94 31.42
C GLY A 18 106.06 -31.71 30.98
N GLY A 19 105.14 -32.66 31.21
CA GLY A 19 103.72 -32.53 30.84
C GLY A 19 102.86 -31.73 31.83
N TYR A 20 101.64 -31.36 31.40
CA TYR A 20 100.62 -30.77 32.27
C TYR A 20 100.22 -31.74 33.39
N ASN A 21 99.83 -31.20 34.54
CA ASN A 21 99.32 -31.99 35.66
C ASN A 21 97.94 -32.56 35.30
N MET A 22 97.84 -33.88 35.19
CA MET A 22 96.61 -34.55 34.75
C MET A 22 95.41 -34.23 35.64
N ALA A 23 95.58 -34.12 36.96
CA ALA A 23 94.49 -33.80 37.87
C ALA A 23 93.92 -32.38 37.64
N MET A 24 94.78 -31.40 37.35
CA MET A 24 94.32 -30.03 37.05
C MET A 24 93.67 -29.92 35.66
N VAL A 25 94.13 -30.73 34.70
CA VAL A 25 93.51 -30.79 33.37
C VAL A 25 92.12 -31.44 33.46
N ASP A 26 91.97 -32.49 34.26
CA ASP A 26 90.68 -33.17 34.47
C ASP A 26 89.67 -32.22 35.16
N GLU A 27 90.06 -31.51 36.22
CA GLU A 27 89.18 -30.52 36.89
C GLU A 27 88.74 -29.38 35.95
N PHE A 28 89.64 -28.93 35.06
CA PHE A 28 89.30 -27.97 34.02
C PHE A 28 88.32 -28.55 32.98
N LEU A 29 88.54 -29.79 32.53
CA LEU A 29 87.65 -30.47 31.59
C LEU A 29 86.27 -30.75 32.19
N ASP A 30 86.17 -31.05 33.48
CA ASP A 30 84.88 -31.24 34.16
C ASP A 30 84.07 -29.94 34.15
N THR A 31 84.68 -28.84 34.57
CA THR A 31 84.05 -27.50 34.55
C THR A 31 83.68 -27.10 33.12
N LEU A 32 84.60 -27.28 32.17
CA LEU A 32 84.36 -26.99 30.75
C LEU A 32 83.22 -27.83 30.18
N THR A 33 83.15 -29.11 30.55
CA THR A 33 82.07 -30.02 30.12
C THR A 33 80.72 -29.54 30.64
N GLU A 34 80.65 -29.09 31.91
CA GLU A 34 79.43 -28.55 32.51
C GLU A 34 78.97 -27.26 31.80
N ASP A 35 79.86 -26.28 31.67
CA ASP A 35 79.59 -25.00 30.99
C ASP A 35 79.17 -25.23 29.53
N TYR A 36 79.88 -26.11 28.82
CA TYR A 36 79.60 -26.40 27.43
C TYR A 36 78.28 -27.18 27.26
N THR A 37 77.93 -28.06 28.20
CA THR A 37 76.61 -28.71 28.25
C THR A 37 75.50 -27.68 28.45
N THR A 38 75.69 -26.74 29.37
CA THR A 38 74.73 -25.66 29.63
C THR A 38 74.54 -24.80 28.38
N LEU A 39 75.62 -24.37 27.75
CA LEU A 39 75.59 -23.59 26.52
C LEU A 39 74.88 -24.34 25.38
N TYR A 40 75.07 -25.66 25.26
CA TYR A 40 74.38 -26.47 24.26
C TYR A 40 72.86 -26.54 24.51
N LYS A 41 72.45 -26.73 25.77
CA LYS A 41 71.02 -26.74 26.17
C LYS A 41 70.38 -25.39 25.92
N GLU A 42 71.05 -24.30 26.30
CA GLU A 42 70.57 -22.94 26.04
C GLU A 42 70.50 -22.63 24.55
N ASN A 43 71.49 -23.05 23.76
CA ASN A 43 71.47 -22.88 22.31
C ASN A 43 70.29 -23.62 21.67
N ALA A 44 70.00 -24.84 22.11
CA ALA A 44 68.83 -25.60 21.66
C ALA A 44 67.52 -24.90 22.05
N ALA A 45 67.42 -24.42 23.30
CA ALA A 45 66.24 -23.69 23.78
C ALA A 45 66.03 -22.36 23.02
N LEU A 46 67.11 -21.63 22.74
CA LEU A 46 67.06 -20.39 21.95
C LEU A 46 66.65 -20.65 20.50
N LYS A 47 67.19 -21.69 19.86
CA LYS A 47 66.77 -22.11 18.52
C LYS A 47 65.28 -22.47 18.49
N ALA A 48 64.79 -23.20 19.50
CA ALA A 48 63.37 -23.52 19.62
C ALA A 48 62.51 -22.25 19.78
N LYS A 49 62.92 -21.31 20.65
CA LYS A 49 62.23 -20.01 20.80
C LYS A 49 62.21 -19.23 19.49
N LEU A 50 63.34 -19.16 18.78
CA LEU A 50 63.44 -18.45 17.50
C LEU A 50 62.48 -19.04 16.47
N LYS A 51 62.39 -20.38 16.41
CA LYS A 51 61.42 -21.05 15.54
C LYS A 51 59.98 -20.67 15.90
N VAL A 52 59.60 -20.77 17.17
CA VAL A 52 58.24 -20.38 17.62
C VAL A 52 57.92 -18.92 17.30
N LEU A 53 58.88 -18.02 17.50
CA LEU A 53 58.69 -16.60 17.16
C LEU A 53 58.54 -16.39 15.65
N ALA A 54 59.33 -17.07 14.83
CA ALA A 54 59.21 -17.02 13.37
C ALA A 54 57.83 -17.52 12.92
N ASP A 55 57.41 -18.70 13.41
CA ASP A 55 56.10 -19.28 13.11
C ASP A 55 54.96 -18.32 13.53
N LYS A 56 55.09 -17.65 14.69
CA LYS A 56 54.09 -16.68 15.15
C LYS A 56 54.03 -15.42 14.28
N VAL A 57 55.17 -14.94 13.79
CA VAL A 57 55.21 -13.80 12.86
C VAL A 57 54.52 -14.16 11.55
N GLU A 58 54.72 -15.37 11.03
CA GLU A 58 54.04 -15.84 9.82
C GLU A 58 52.52 -15.96 10.03
N GLU A 59 52.09 -16.50 11.17
CA GLU A 59 50.67 -16.56 11.53
C GLU A 59 50.03 -15.16 11.62
N TYR A 60 50.72 -14.19 12.23
CA TYR A 60 50.23 -12.81 12.29
C TYR A 60 50.13 -12.18 10.90
N ARG A 61 51.10 -12.40 10.02
CA ARG A 61 51.05 -11.92 8.63
C ARG A 61 49.86 -12.52 7.89
N ALA A 62 49.66 -13.83 7.97
CA ALA A 62 48.52 -14.49 7.33
C ALA A 62 47.17 -13.98 7.88
N THR A 63 47.09 -13.73 9.18
CA THR A 63 45.90 -13.14 9.82
C THR A 63 45.66 -11.71 9.33
N GLU A 64 46.71 -10.89 9.26
CA GLU A 64 46.62 -9.52 8.77
C GLU A 64 46.18 -9.47 7.30
N ASP A 65 46.68 -10.35 6.46
CA ASP A 65 46.27 -10.44 5.05
C ASP A 65 44.81 -10.86 4.91
N SER A 66 44.35 -11.81 5.72
CA SER A 66 42.93 -12.20 5.79
C SER A 66 42.04 -11.03 6.25
N MET A 67 42.48 -10.28 7.27
CA MET A 67 41.78 -9.08 7.73
C MET A 67 41.73 -8.01 6.64
N ARG A 68 42.85 -7.74 5.94
CA ARG A 68 42.88 -6.81 4.81
C ARG A 68 41.94 -7.24 3.69
N ALA A 69 41.94 -8.52 3.32
CA ALA A 69 41.05 -9.06 2.30
C ALA A 69 39.57 -8.90 2.70
N THR A 70 39.26 -9.17 3.97
CA THR A 70 37.91 -8.99 4.53
C THR A 70 37.48 -7.52 4.49
N LEU A 71 38.35 -6.60 4.90
CA LEU A 71 38.08 -5.15 4.87
C LEU A 71 37.87 -4.65 3.44
N LEU A 72 38.68 -5.09 2.47
CA LEU A 72 38.51 -4.73 1.07
C LEU A 72 37.19 -5.28 0.50
N THR A 73 36.82 -6.50 0.89
CA THR A 73 35.54 -7.10 0.48
C THR A 73 34.37 -6.32 1.07
N ALA A 74 34.43 -5.98 2.36
CA ALA A 74 33.42 -5.15 3.02
C ALA A 74 33.31 -3.77 2.38
N GLN A 75 34.42 -3.13 2.04
CA GLN A 75 34.44 -1.83 1.34
C GLN A 75 33.79 -1.92 -0.05
N LYS A 76 34.11 -2.96 -0.82
CA LYS A 76 33.48 -3.20 -2.12
C LYS A 76 31.99 -3.44 -1.98
N MET A 77 31.57 -4.27 -1.03
CA MET A 77 30.14 -4.54 -0.76
C MET A 77 29.40 -3.27 -0.34
N ALA A 78 29.99 -2.45 0.52
CA ALA A 78 29.40 -1.17 0.93
C ALA A 78 29.26 -0.21 -0.26
N SER A 79 30.29 -0.12 -1.10
CA SER A 79 30.25 0.73 -2.31
C SER A 79 29.20 0.23 -3.31
N GLN A 80 29.11 -1.09 -3.51
CA GLN A 80 28.11 -1.71 -4.36
C GLN A 80 26.70 -1.45 -3.84
N MET A 81 26.47 -1.59 -2.52
CA MET A 81 25.18 -1.32 -1.89
C MET A 81 24.73 0.13 -2.08
N VAL A 82 25.66 1.09 -1.96
CA VAL A 82 25.37 2.51 -2.24
C VAL A 82 25.03 2.72 -3.70
N GLN A 83 25.82 2.14 -4.62
CA GLN A 83 25.58 2.26 -6.05
C GLN A 83 24.23 1.65 -6.47
N ASP A 84 23.88 0.48 -5.93
CA ASP A 84 22.62 -0.19 -6.21
C ASP A 84 21.45 0.62 -5.66
N ALA A 85 21.55 1.17 -4.44
CA ALA A 85 20.53 2.04 -3.86
C ALA A 85 20.36 3.35 -4.65
N GLU A 86 21.45 3.96 -5.12
CA GLU A 86 21.38 5.16 -5.97
C GLU A 86 20.71 4.86 -7.32
N LYS A 87 21.03 3.71 -7.91
CA LYS A 87 20.43 3.25 -9.17
C LYS A 87 18.93 2.97 -9.00
N GLU A 88 18.54 2.27 -7.93
CA GLU A 88 17.14 1.96 -7.63
C GLU A 88 16.36 3.24 -7.35
N LYS A 89 16.92 4.18 -6.57
CA LYS A 89 16.34 5.50 -6.35
C LYS A 89 16.13 6.25 -7.66
N ALA A 90 17.13 6.29 -8.54
CA ALA A 90 17.03 6.99 -9.82
C ALA A 90 15.92 6.38 -10.69
N ALA A 91 15.87 5.05 -10.79
CA ALA A 91 14.82 4.34 -11.53
C ALA A 91 13.42 4.57 -10.94
N LEU A 92 13.30 4.61 -9.61
CA LEU A 92 12.03 4.90 -8.95
C LEU A 92 11.57 6.33 -9.22
N LEU A 93 12.47 7.30 -9.17
CA LEU A 93 12.17 8.71 -9.48
C LEU A 93 11.75 8.86 -10.94
N GLU A 94 12.49 8.28 -11.88
CA GLU A 94 12.15 8.32 -13.30
C GLU A 94 10.77 7.70 -13.57
N LYS A 95 10.47 6.56 -12.94
CA LYS A 95 9.16 5.92 -13.04
C LYS A 95 8.05 6.80 -12.46
N ALA A 96 8.24 7.34 -11.25
CA ALA A 96 7.26 8.19 -10.59
C ALA A 96 7.01 9.49 -11.37
N GLU A 97 8.06 10.12 -11.89
CA GLU A 97 7.96 11.31 -12.75
C GLU A 97 7.25 10.97 -14.06
N GLY A 98 7.57 9.83 -14.68
CA GLY A 98 6.89 9.35 -15.89
C GLY A 98 5.39 9.12 -15.67
N GLU A 99 5.03 8.42 -14.60
CA GLU A 99 3.63 8.17 -14.23
C GLU A 99 2.88 9.46 -13.89
N ALA A 100 3.49 10.36 -13.12
CA ALA A 100 2.90 11.65 -12.78
C ALA A 100 2.68 12.52 -14.03
N ASN A 101 3.65 12.57 -14.94
CA ASN A 101 3.53 13.31 -16.19
C ASN A 101 2.47 12.69 -17.12
N ALA A 102 2.40 11.36 -17.21
CA ALA A 102 1.36 10.67 -17.97
C ALA A 102 -0.04 10.98 -17.41
N ARG A 103 -0.21 10.91 -16.08
CA ARG A 103 -1.47 11.23 -15.42
C ARG A 103 -1.86 12.69 -15.60
N LYS A 104 -0.88 13.60 -15.55
CA LYS A 104 -1.10 15.02 -15.83
C LYS A 104 -1.59 15.25 -17.25
N ALA A 105 -0.94 14.62 -18.23
CA ALA A 105 -1.35 14.72 -19.64
C ALA A 105 -2.76 14.16 -19.88
N GLU A 106 -3.11 13.05 -19.24
CA GLU A 106 -4.46 12.47 -19.27
C GLU A 106 -5.50 13.44 -18.71
N LEU A 107 -5.26 14.01 -17.52
CA LEU A 107 -6.16 14.99 -16.91
C LEU A 107 -6.27 16.28 -17.74
N GLU A 108 -5.16 16.77 -18.30
CA GLU A 108 -5.18 17.93 -19.20
C GLU A 108 -6.04 17.65 -20.45
N ALA A 109 -5.94 16.46 -21.04
CA ALA A 109 -6.78 16.05 -22.16
C ALA A 109 -8.26 15.94 -21.76
N GLU A 110 -8.57 15.38 -20.60
CA GLU A 110 -9.94 15.29 -20.07
C GLU A 110 -10.55 16.68 -19.81
N ILE A 111 -9.78 17.60 -19.23
CA ILE A 111 -10.19 19.00 -19.05
C ILE A 111 -10.49 19.66 -20.39
N VAL A 112 -9.64 19.48 -21.40
CA VAL A 112 -9.88 20.03 -22.74
C VAL A 112 -11.16 19.45 -23.35
N ALA A 113 -11.36 18.14 -23.26
CA ALA A 113 -12.57 17.50 -23.78
C ALA A 113 -13.84 18.00 -23.07
N GLU A 114 -13.81 18.10 -21.74
CA GLU A 114 -14.97 18.52 -20.94
C GLU A 114 -15.26 20.02 -21.11
N THR A 115 -14.22 20.86 -21.22
CA THR A 115 -14.40 22.29 -21.51
C THR A 115 -15.01 22.53 -22.89
N GLU A 116 -14.63 21.74 -23.89
CA GLU A 116 -15.23 21.80 -25.22
C GLU A 116 -16.69 21.32 -25.19
N ARG A 117 -16.97 20.22 -24.48
CA ARG A 117 -18.34 19.72 -24.29
C ARG A 117 -19.24 20.77 -23.60
N LEU A 118 -18.72 21.42 -22.56
CA LEU A 118 -19.42 22.51 -21.87
C LEU A 118 -19.63 23.73 -22.79
N ARG A 119 -18.65 24.05 -23.65
CA ARG A 119 -18.77 25.15 -24.63
C ARG A 119 -19.92 24.87 -25.60
N ILE A 120 -19.95 23.68 -26.19
CA ILE A 120 -21.01 23.26 -27.12
C ILE A 120 -22.38 23.28 -26.43
N ALA A 121 -22.50 22.67 -25.24
CA ALA A 121 -23.77 22.64 -24.51
C ALA A 121 -24.28 24.06 -24.15
N ARG A 122 -23.37 24.99 -23.82
CA ARG A 122 -23.71 26.40 -23.58
C ARG A 122 -24.17 27.11 -24.85
N GLU A 123 -23.51 26.86 -25.98
CA GLU A 123 -23.90 27.40 -27.28
C GLU A 123 -25.28 26.89 -27.72
N GLU A 124 -25.54 25.60 -27.58
CA GLU A 124 -26.84 24.99 -27.86
C GLU A 124 -27.93 25.54 -26.94
N SER A 125 -27.65 25.67 -25.64
CA SER A 125 -28.60 26.26 -24.68
C SER A 125 -28.91 27.73 -24.99
N ALA A 126 -27.90 28.52 -25.35
CA ALA A 126 -28.08 29.91 -25.76
C ALA A 126 -28.89 30.02 -27.05
N ALA A 127 -28.62 29.16 -28.04
CA ALA A 127 -29.38 29.07 -29.28
C ALA A 127 -30.85 28.69 -29.03
N PHE A 128 -31.11 27.71 -28.15
CA PHE A 128 -32.46 27.33 -27.75
C PHE A 128 -33.23 28.50 -27.10
N ILE A 129 -32.61 29.21 -26.15
CA ILE A 129 -33.22 30.39 -25.52
C ILE A 129 -33.52 31.48 -26.57
N ALA A 130 -32.60 31.73 -27.50
CA ALA A 130 -32.81 32.71 -28.57
C ALA A 130 -33.97 32.30 -29.50
N ASN A 131 -34.05 31.03 -29.87
CA ASN A 131 -35.13 30.48 -30.69
C ASN A 131 -36.49 30.57 -29.97
N MET A 132 -36.54 30.26 -28.66
CA MET A 132 -37.77 30.40 -27.86
C MET A 132 -38.21 31.86 -27.74
N ARG A 133 -37.28 32.79 -27.49
CA ARG A 133 -37.61 34.22 -27.49
C ARG A 133 -38.19 34.68 -28.82
N LYS A 134 -37.60 34.23 -29.93
CA LYS A 134 -38.09 34.53 -31.28
C LYS A 134 -39.49 33.95 -31.55
N LEU A 135 -39.75 32.73 -31.06
CA LEU A 135 -41.07 32.11 -31.17
C LEU A 135 -42.11 32.91 -30.38
N CYS A 136 -41.85 33.21 -29.10
CA CYS A 136 -42.75 34.01 -28.28
C CYS A 136 -42.99 35.40 -28.87
N SER A 137 -41.96 36.07 -29.42
CA SER A 137 -42.18 37.37 -30.08
C SER A 137 -43.04 37.24 -31.33
N SER A 138 -42.88 36.17 -32.12
CA SER A 138 -43.73 35.95 -33.29
C SER A 138 -45.18 35.60 -32.94
N GLU A 139 -45.40 34.89 -31.83
CA GLU A 139 -46.74 34.61 -31.31
C GLU A 139 -47.41 35.88 -30.78
N LEU A 140 -46.66 36.74 -30.08
CA LEU A 140 -47.15 38.06 -29.66
C LEU A 140 -47.50 38.95 -30.85
N GLU A 141 -46.61 39.04 -31.86
CA GLU A 141 -46.89 39.78 -33.11
C GLU A 141 -48.11 39.21 -33.85
N PHE A 142 -48.30 37.89 -33.84
CA PHE A 142 -49.50 37.27 -34.40
C PHE A 142 -50.77 37.68 -33.64
N LEU A 143 -50.74 37.64 -32.30
CA LEU A 143 -51.88 38.07 -31.47
C LEU A 143 -52.21 39.55 -31.67
N ASP A 144 -51.21 40.43 -31.76
CA ASP A 144 -51.40 41.86 -32.05
C ASP A 144 -52.01 42.09 -33.45
N GLY A 145 -51.80 41.15 -34.39
CA GLY A 145 -52.39 41.17 -35.73
C GLY A 145 -53.81 40.61 -35.82
N VAL A 146 -54.33 39.98 -34.76
CA VAL A 146 -55.72 39.50 -34.72
C VAL A 146 -56.63 40.71 -34.48
N PRO A 147 -57.59 40.99 -35.38
CA PRO A 147 -58.55 42.06 -35.13
C PRO A 147 -59.31 41.79 -33.83
N GLU A 148 -59.35 42.78 -32.96
CA GLU A 148 -60.02 42.70 -31.66
C GLU A 148 -61.48 42.29 -31.87
N ILE A 149 -61.80 41.02 -31.59
CA ILE A 149 -63.18 40.56 -31.56
C ILE A 149 -63.78 41.18 -30.30
N GLN A 150 -64.49 42.30 -30.50
CA GLN A 150 -65.40 42.82 -29.50
C GLN A 150 -66.50 41.78 -29.32
N VAL A 151 -66.35 40.91 -28.31
CA VAL A 151 -67.47 40.15 -27.79
C VAL A 151 -68.33 41.17 -27.04
N GLU A 152 -69.37 41.70 -27.70
CA GLU A 152 -70.47 42.34 -26.99
C GLU A 152 -70.95 41.34 -25.95
N GLN A 153 -70.74 41.66 -24.67
CA GLN A 153 -71.42 40.94 -23.60
C GLN A 153 -72.92 41.09 -23.86
N PRO A 154 -73.71 40.01 -23.89
CA PRO A 154 -75.15 40.15 -24.03
C PRO A 154 -75.65 41.04 -22.90
N ASP A 155 -76.46 42.03 -23.28
CA ASP A 155 -77.07 42.99 -22.39
C ASP A 155 -77.66 42.28 -21.16
N ARG A 156 -77.18 42.63 -19.96
CA ARG A 156 -77.64 42.11 -18.65
C ARG A 156 -79.15 42.30 -18.41
N ALA A 157 -79.83 43.03 -19.29
CA ALA A 157 -81.28 43.17 -19.30
C ALA A 157 -82.01 41.85 -19.65
N ALA A 158 -81.39 40.98 -20.47
CA ALA A 158 -82.01 39.70 -20.85
C ALA A 158 -82.01 38.65 -19.72
N GLU A 159 -81.03 38.70 -18.81
CA GLU A 159 -80.95 37.78 -17.66
C GLU A 159 -82.14 37.97 -16.69
N LYS A 160 -82.58 39.23 -16.45
CA LYS A 160 -83.72 39.51 -15.55
C LYS A 160 -85.05 38.96 -16.07
N THR A 161 -85.29 39.03 -17.38
CA THR A 161 -86.50 38.46 -17.98
C THR A 161 -86.53 36.94 -17.94
N VAL A 162 -85.36 36.30 -18.03
CA VAL A 162 -85.26 34.84 -17.92
C VAL A 162 -85.46 34.41 -16.46
N GLU A 163 -84.93 35.13 -15.48
CA GLU A 163 -85.15 34.88 -14.06
C GLU A 163 -86.63 35.03 -13.66
N GLU A 164 -87.33 36.08 -14.11
CA GLU A 164 -88.78 36.25 -13.87
C GLU A 164 -89.62 35.13 -14.52
N GLN A 165 -89.20 34.64 -15.70
CA GLN A 165 -89.87 33.52 -16.37
C GLN A 165 -89.64 32.19 -15.66
N VAL A 166 -88.46 31.97 -15.07
CA VAL A 166 -88.15 30.79 -14.28
C VAL A 166 -88.99 30.75 -12.98
N GLU A 167 -89.15 31.88 -12.28
CA GLU A 167 -90.05 31.97 -11.09
C GLU A 167 -91.53 31.68 -11.46
N SER A 168 -91.98 32.16 -12.62
CA SER A 168 -93.34 31.86 -13.10
C SER A 168 -93.55 30.38 -13.39
N ILE A 169 -92.54 29.68 -13.92
CA ILE A 169 -92.62 28.25 -14.18
C ILE A 169 -92.56 27.46 -12.87
N GLU A 170 -91.70 27.85 -11.94
CA GLU A 170 -91.54 27.17 -10.65
C GLU A 170 -92.82 27.25 -9.79
N SER A 171 -93.48 28.42 -9.75
CA SER A 171 -94.78 28.56 -9.08
C SER A 171 -95.90 27.75 -9.75
N SER A 172 -95.89 27.64 -11.08
CA SER A 172 -96.86 26.83 -11.82
C SER A 172 -96.69 25.34 -11.54
N VAL A 173 -95.44 24.86 -11.48
CA VAL A 173 -95.10 23.46 -11.15
C VAL A 173 -95.43 23.15 -9.69
N MET A 174 -95.11 24.01 -8.73
CA MET A 174 -95.50 23.81 -7.33
C MET A 174 -97.02 23.75 -7.12
N SER A 175 -97.79 24.50 -7.93
CA SER A 175 -99.26 24.45 -7.88
C SER A 175 -99.85 23.17 -8.50
N THR A 176 -99.15 22.51 -9.44
CA THR A 176 -99.66 21.29 -10.09
C THR A 176 -99.34 20.01 -9.30
N PHE A 177 -98.42 20.06 -8.35
CA PHE A 177 -98.05 18.91 -7.50
C PHE A 177 -98.85 18.78 -6.19
N GLN A 178 -99.85 19.65 -5.94
CA GLN A 178 -100.71 19.57 -4.73
C GLN A 178 -101.96 18.67 -4.87
N ASP A 179 -102.24 18.07 -6.03
CA ASP A 179 -103.31 17.08 -6.20
C ASP A 179 -102.75 15.68 -6.59
N LYS A 180 -102.82 14.74 -5.63
CA LYS A 180 -102.44 13.30 -5.70
C LYS A 180 -103.42 12.49 -6.59
N PRO A 181 -103.16 11.21 -7.02
CA PRO A 181 -102.60 10.10 -6.23
C PRO A 181 -101.67 9.09 -6.96
N ALA A 182 -101.31 8.04 -6.21
CA ALA A 182 -100.28 7.02 -6.39
C ALA A 182 -100.66 5.83 -7.30
N ALA A 183 -99.62 5.11 -7.80
CA ALA A 183 -99.51 3.66 -8.05
C ALA A 183 -98.32 3.42 -9.03
N GLN A 184 -97.62 2.28 -9.17
CA GLN A 184 -97.30 1.07 -8.41
C GLN A 184 -96.53 0.16 -9.41
N GLU A 185 -95.41 -0.46 -8.98
CA GLU A 185 -94.71 -1.63 -9.59
C GLU A 185 -94.20 -1.50 -11.06
N ASP A 186 -93.13 -2.12 -11.55
CA ASP A 186 -92.75 -3.53 -11.42
C ASP A 186 -91.35 -3.84 -12.03
N ALA A 187 -90.81 -5.00 -11.63
CA ALA A 187 -89.98 -5.96 -12.37
C ALA A 187 -88.54 -5.62 -12.87
N ALA A 188 -87.59 -6.41 -12.33
CA ALA A 188 -86.29 -6.80 -12.92
C ALA A 188 -86.46 -7.70 -14.17
N PRO A 189 -85.40 -7.99 -14.97
CA PRO A 189 -84.46 -9.07 -14.59
C PRO A 189 -82.99 -8.95 -15.12
N ALA A 190 -82.11 -9.72 -14.45
CA ALA A 190 -81.02 -10.63 -14.93
C ALA A 190 -80.03 -10.17 -16.04
N ALA A 191 -78.74 -10.52 -16.09
CA ALA A 191 -77.94 -11.58 -15.47
C ALA A 191 -76.43 -11.24 -15.62
N GLU A 192 -75.59 -11.82 -14.73
CA GLU A 192 -74.29 -12.52 -14.98
C GLU A 192 -73.14 -11.76 -15.69
N GLU A 193 -71.86 -11.81 -15.29
CA GLU A 193 -70.98 -12.77 -14.59
C GLU A 193 -69.74 -11.96 -14.09
N ASP A 194 -69.28 -12.14 -12.85
CA ASP A 194 -68.07 -12.90 -12.45
C ASP A 194 -66.71 -12.21 -12.81
N THR A 195 -65.66 -12.14 -11.99
CA THR A 195 -65.39 -12.60 -10.62
C THR A 195 -64.16 -11.85 -10.09
N GLU A 196 -64.23 -11.59 -8.79
CA GLU A 196 -63.22 -11.39 -7.74
C GLU A 196 -61.69 -11.27 -8.01
N VAL A 197 -61.17 -10.20 -7.41
CA VAL A 197 -59.84 -9.96 -6.78
C VAL A 197 -59.57 -10.95 -5.61
N PRO A 198 -58.49 -10.90 -4.80
CA PRO A 198 -57.15 -10.31 -4.88
C PRO A 198 -56.02 -11.23 -4.32
N ALA A 199 -54.83 -10.64 -4.18
CA ALA A 199 -53.94 -10.71 -3.00
C ALA A 199 -52.67 -11.59 -3.08
N ALA A 200 -51.57 -10.92 -2.73
CA ALA A 200 -50.23 -11.43 -2.47
C ALA A 200 -50.18 -12.39 -1.27
N PRO A 201 -49.07 -13.12 -1.13
CA PRO A 201 -48.36 -12.98 0.15
C PRO A 201 -46.83 -12.94 0.04
N GLU A 202 -46.27 -12.55 1.18
CA GLU A 202 -44.87 -12.35 1.54
C GLU A 202 -44.10 -13.67 1.78
N ASP A 203 -42.77 -13.52 1.67
CA ASP A 203 -41.68 -14.11 2.45
C ASP A 203 -41.38 -15.62 2.52
N ALA A 204 -40.10 -15.87 2.17
CA ALA A 204 -39.10 -16.72 2.82
C ALA A 204 -39.27 -18.25 2.84
N GLU A 205 -38.36 -18.96 2.15
CA GLU A 205 -37.47 -19.95 2.78
C GLU A 205 -36.29 -20.42 1.87
N SER A 206 -35.12 -20.47 2.52
CA SER A 206 -33.87 -21.23 2.29
C SER A 206 -33.70 -22.20 1.11
N VAL A 207 -32.52 -22.17 0.45
CA VAL A 207 -31.63 -23.33 0.16
C VAL A 207 -30.16 -22.82 -0.03
N PRO A 208 -29.12 -23.51 0.48
CA PRO A 208 -27.71 -23.07 0.43
C PRO A 208 -26.99 -23.49 -0.86
N ALA A 209 -25.90 -22.78 -1.19
CA ALA A 209 -24.92 -23.22 -2.19
C ALA A 209 -23.50 -22.82 -1.77
N GLU A 210 -22.62 -23.81 -1.74
CA GLU A 210 -21.16 -23.72 -1.58
C GLU A 210 -20.46 -23.28 -2.88
N GLY A 211 -19.25 -22.75 -2.73
CA GLY A 211 -18.20 -22.56 -3.77
C GLY A 211 -18.25 -21.19 -4.46
N ASP A 212 -17.18 -20.41 -4.62
CA ASP A 212 -15.75 -20.59 -4.37
C ASP A 212 -15.11 -19.19 -4.37
N ASP A 213 -13.93 -19.08 -3.75
CA ASP A 213 -12.87 -18.08 -3.97
C ASP A 213 -13.16 -16.58 -3.74
N ASP A 214 -12.75 -16.08 -2.57
CA ASP A 214 -12.06 -14.77 -2.49
C ASP A 214 -11.10 -14.72 -1.29
N ASP A 215 -9.82 -14.47 -1.58
CA ASP A 215 -8.73 -14.27 -0.63
C ASP A 215 -8.97 -12.99 0.18
N THR A 216 -9.64 -13.13 1.32
CA THR A 216 -9.72 -12.07 2.32
C THR A 216 -8.40 -11.98 3.08
N VAL A 217 -7.54 -11.05 2.65
CA VAL A 217 -6.40 -10.58 3.44
C VAL A 217 -6.90 -10.02 4.77
N ASP A 218 -6.66 -10.77 5.85
CA ASP A 218 -6.92 -10.35 7.22
C ASP A 218 -6.00 -9.18 7.60
N LEU A 219 -6.51 -7.95 7.44
CA LEU A 219 -5.83 -6.69 7.75
C LEU A 219 -5.80 -6.38 9.26
N THR A 220 -6.10 -7.33 10.15
CA THR A 220 -6.06 -7.11 11.61
C THR A 220 -4.71 -7.43 12.25
N ALA A 221 -3.75 -7.98 11.51
CA ALA A 221 -2.41 -8.35 12.01
C ALA A 221 -1.39 -7.19 12.17
N THR A 222 -1.75 -5.93 11.86
CA THR A 222 -0.79 -4.78 11.89
C THR A 222 -0.99 -3.78 13.03
N ARG A 223 -1.74 -4.10 14.09
CA ARG A 223 -1.93 -3.17 15.22
C ARG A 223 -1.85 -3.80 16.62
N ARG A 224 -0.79 -4.56 16.90
CA ARG A 224 -0.23 -4.74 18.25
C ARG A 224 1.09 -5.48 18.17
N ILE A 225 2.20 -4.75 18.32
CA ILE A 225 3.51 -5.37 18.55
C ILE A 225 3.59 -5.66 20.05
N ASP A 226 3.56 -6.94 20.43
CA ASP A 226 3.80 -7.38 21.81
C ASP A 226 5.31 -7.47 22.04
N PHE A 227 5.83 -6.67 22.98
CA PHE A 227 7.25 -6.59 23.33
C PHE A 227 7.62 -7.41 24.58
N GLY A 228 6.81 -8.41 24.92
CA GLY A 228 6.86 -9.10 26.22
C GLY A 228 8.15 -9.83 26.60
N ASP A 229 9.15 -10.03 25.72
CA ASP A 229 10.38 -10.72 26.13
C ASP A 229 11.61 -10.51 25.20
N LEU A 230 11.81 -9.28 24.67
CA LEU A 230 13.01 -8.98 23.85
C LEU A 230 14.26 -8.82 24.73
N LYS A 231 15.18 -9.79 24.66
CA LYS A 231 16.47 -9.80 25.37
C LYS A 231 17.60 -9.41 24.41
N PHE A 232 18.25 -8.27 24.66
CA PHE A 232 19.39 -7.82 23.86
C PHE A 232 20.70 -7.80 24.67
N GLY A 233 21.74 -8.44 24.11
CA GLY A 233 23.13 -8.30 24.54
C GLY A 233 23.58 -9.20 25.71
N ARG A 234 24.89 -9.46 25.78
CA ARG A 234 25.54 -10.39 26.73
C ARG A 234 25.44 -10.03 28.23
N ASN A 235 24.80 -8.90 28.58
CA ASN A 235 24.76 -8.37 29.94
C ASN A 235 23.33 -8.19 30.51
N TYR A 236 22.32 -8.89 29.98
CA TYR A 236 20.98 -8.80 30.54
C TYR A 236 20.89 -9.49 31.92
N LYS A 237 20.73 -8.71 32.99
CA LYS A 237 20.33 -9.21 34.32
C LYS A 237 18.91 -8.74 34.63
N ARG A 238 17.99 -9.70 34.74
CA ARG A 238 16.63 -9.48 35.23
C ARG A 238 16.71 -9.20 36.73
N ASN A 239 16.47 -7.97 37.16
CA ASN A 239 16.25 -7.70 38.57
C ASN A 239 14.87 -8.27 38.92
N SER A 240 14.87 -9.30 39.76
CA SER A 240 13.69 -9.89 40.40
C SER A 240 13.26 -9.03 41.59
#